data_AF-A0A7J7ITP6-F1
#
_entry.id   AF-A0A7J7ITP6-F1
#
_cell.length_a   1.000
_cell.length_b   1.000
_cell.length_c   1.000
_cell.angle_alpha   90.00
_cell.angle_beta   90.00
_cell.angle_gamma   90.00
#
_symmetry.space_group_name_H-M   'P 1'
#
loop_
_entity.id
_entity.type
_entity.pdbx_description
1 polymer ?
#
loop_
_entity_poly.entity_id
_entity_poly.type
_entity_poly.pdbx_seq_one_letter_code
_entity_poly.pdbx_strand_id
1 'polypeptide(L)'
;MAIVKPFVEVIDDHGDKLKYVGYDGACEFQPFVERLHKNGNAGAAELSKLKYLVDRFHIRGHTKAECDISQASCKYHPDLPIFTEISAANTECAEQTLSWLKKYKHSVKYMTAARFRFFLYSIIEDRNTEIHQQQKGEFL
;
A
#
# COMPACT_ATOMS: atom_id res chain seq x y z
N MET A 1 9.47 -10.10 -36.02
CA MET A 1 10.38 -10.32 -34.87
C MET A 1 10.25 -9.12 -33.95
N ALA A 2 9.49 -9.23 -32.86
CA ALA A 2 9.24 -8.10 -31.97
C ALA A 2 10.37 -8.04 -30.92
N ILE A 3 11.15 -6.97 -30.97
CA ILE A 3 12.11 -6.64 -29.92
C ILE A 3 11.28 -6.16 -28.73
N VAL A 4 11.05 -7.06 -27.77
CA VAL A 4 10.52 -6.69 -26.46
C VAL A 4 11.65 -5.92 -25.77
N LYS A 5 11.50 -4.59 -25.62
CA LYS A 5 12.44 -3.78 -24.84
C LYS A 5 12.57 -4.41 -23.45
N PRO A 6 13.77 -4.48 -22.85
CA PRO A 6 13.91 -4.94 -21.48
C PRO A 6 13.14 -3.96 -20.59
N PHE A 7 12.06 -4.44 -19.99
CA PHE A 7 11.29 -3.66 -19.03
C PHE A 7 12.15 -3.49 -17.78
N VAL A 8 12.20 -2.26 -17.28
CA VAL A 8 13.08 -1.79 -16.21
C VAL A 8 12.75 -2.56 -14.93
N GLU A 9 13.77 -3.06 -14.21
CA GLU A 9 13.58 -3.60 -12.87
C GLU A 9 12.80 -2.57 -12.03
N VAL A 10 11.83 -3.02 -11.21
CA VAL A 10 11.11 -2.09 -10.32
C VAL A 10 12.06 -1.76 -9.17
N ILE A 11 12.80 -0.69 -9.36
CA ILE A 11 13.71 -0.08 -8.40
C ILE A 11 13.00 1.11 -7.74
N ASP A 12 13.21 1.28 -6.43
CA ASP A 12 12.78 2.48 -5.74
C ASP A 12 13.71 3.67 -6.03
N ASP A 13 13.42 4.83 -5.44
CA ASP A 13 14.18 6.06 -5.62
C ASP A 13 15.65 5.96 -5.13
N HIS A 14 16.00 4.87 -4.43
CA HIS A 14 17.34 4.57 -3.93
C HIS A 14 18.08 3.51 -4.78
N GLY A 15 17.42 2.95 -5.80
CA GLY A 15 17.97 1.88 -6.62
C GLY A 15 17.80 0.48 -6.02
N ASP A 16 17.06 0.36 -4.92
CA ASP A 16 16.79 -0.92 -4.29
C ASP A 16 15.66 -1.65 -5.00
N LYS A 17 15.79 -2.97 -5.13
CA LYS A 17 14.76 -3.80 -5.76
C LYS A 17 13.53 -3.88 -4.88
N LEU A 18 12.36 -3.67 -5.47
CA LEU A 18 11.09 -3.91 -4.80
C LEU A 18 11.00 -5.38 -4.35
N LYS A 19 10.65 -5.62 -3.09
CA LYS A 19 10.58 -6.96 -2.48
C LYS A 19 9.16 -7.38 -2.08
N TYR A 20 8.33 -6.42 -1.68
CA TYR A 20 7.04 -6.65 -1.04
C TYR A 20 5.93 -5.83 -1.69
N VAL A 21 4.71 -6.36 -1.71
CA VAL A 21 3.48 -5.66 -2.11
C VAL A 21 2.44 -5.86 -1.02
N GLY A 22 2.05 -4.77 -0.36
CA GLY A 22 0.88 -4.73 0.53
C GLY A 22 -0.36 -4.29 -0.23
N TYR A 23 -1.46 -5.04 -0.11
CA TYR A 23 -2.73 -4.70 -0.76
C TYR A 23 -3.90 -5.36 -0.02
N ASP A 24 -5.04 -4.68 0.08
CA ASP A 24 -6.25 -5.21 0.74
C ASP A 24 -6.60 -6.59 0.20
N GLY A 25 -6.71 -6.73 -1.12
CA GLY A 25 -7.03 -7.98 -1.81
C GLY A 25 -5.83 -8.84 -2.19
N ALA A 26 -4.69 -8.78 -1.48
CA ALA A 26 -3.45 -9.46 -1.90
C ALA A 26 -3.64 -10.97 -2.20
N CYS A 27 -4.48 -11.66 -1.41
CA CYS A 27 -4.78 -13.07 -1.61
C CYS A 27 -5.53 -13.39 -2.92
N GLU A 28 -6.12 -12.39 -3.58
CA GLU A 28 -6.77 -12.51 -4.89
C GLU A 28 -5.90 -11.96 -6.00
N PHE A 29 -5.14 -10.91 -5.68
CA PHE A 29 -4.29 -10.23 -6.62
C PHE A 29 -3.06 -11.06 -7.02
N GLN A 30 -2.37 -11.70 -6.08
CA GLN A 30 -1.21 -12.54 -6.43
C GLN A 30 -1.59 -13.69 -7.39
N PRO A 31 -2.66 -14.48 -7.16
CA PRO A 31 -3.09 -15.50 -8.12
C PRO A 31 -3.46 -14.94 -9.50
N PHE A 32 -4.00 -13.72 -9.56
CA PHE A 32 -4.24 -13.02 -10.82
C PHE A 32 -2.93 -12.68 -11.55
N VAL A 33 -1.94 -12.12 -10.85
CA VAL A 33 -0.61 -11.82 -11.38
C VAL A 33 0.07 -13.09 -11.88
N GLU A 34 0.07 -14.17 -11.09
CA GLU A 34 0.67 -15.46 -11.48
C GLU A 34 0.02 -16.04 -12.74
N ARG A 35 -1.30 -15.91 -12.90
CA ARG A 35 -2.01 -16.32 -14.11
C ARG A 35 -1.60 -15.48 -15.33
N LEU A 36 -1.47 -14.17 -15.17
CA LEU A 36 -0.98 -13.30 -16.24
C LEU A 36 0.46 -13.64 -16.64
N HIS A 37 1.32 -13.92 -15.66
CA HIS A 37 2.69 -14.36 -15.89
C HIS A 37 2.73 -15.66 -16.71
N LYS A 38 1.94 -16.67 -16.31
CA LYS A 38 1.82 -17.93 -17.06
C LYS A 38 1.34 -17.74 -18.50
N ASN A 39 0.58 -16.67 -18.76
CA ASN A 39 0.12 -16.29 -20.10
C ASN A 39 1.12 -15.39 -20.87
N GLY A 40 2.35 -15.22 -20.37
CA GLY A 40 3.41 -14.51 -21.07
C GLY A 40 3.44 -12.99 -20.85
N ASN A 41 2.71 -12.46 -19.84
CA ASN A 41 2.77 -11.03 -19.54
C ASN A 41 4.10 -10.68 -18.84
N ALA A 42 4.88 -9.80 -19.47
CA ALA A 42 6.20 -9.39 -18.97
C ALA A 42 6.15 -8.61 -17.64
N GLY A 43 5.18 -7.71 -17.47
CA GLY A 43 5.03 -6.96 -16.22
C GLY A 43 4.63 -7.88 -15.06
N ALA A 44 3.74 -8.84 -15.33
CA ALA A 44 3.35 -9.85 -14.35
C ALA A 44 4.50 -10.79 -13.97
N ALA A 45 5.48 -10.99 -14.85
CA ALA A 45 6.67 -11.80 -14.56
C ALA A 45 7.57 -11.17 -13.49
N GLU A 46 7.63 -9.85 -13.41
CA GLU A 46 8.36 -9.16 -12.34
C GLU A 46 7.54 -9.11 -11.05
N LEU A 47 6.25 -8.79 -11.17
CA LEU A 47 5.34 -8.75 -10.04
C LEU A 47 5.17 -10.12 -9.36
N SER A 48 5.29 -11.23 -10.08
CA SER A 48 5.19 -12.59 -9.51
C SER A 48 6.38 -12.97 -8.64
N LYS A 49 7.50 -12.23 -8.71
CA LYS A 49 8.69 -12.45 -7.87
C LYS A 49 8.57 -11.80 -6.49
N LEU A 50 7.59 -10.90 -6.32
CA LEU A 50 7.39 -10.14 -5.10
C LEU A 50 6.64 -10.97 -4.05
N LYS A 51 6.85 -10.65 -2.78
CA LYS A 51 6.07 -11.24 -1.68
C LYS A 51 4.85 -10.37 -1.41
N TYR A 52 3.67 -10.99 -1.33
CA TYR A 52 2.41 -10.27 -1.10
C TYR A 52 1.92 -10.45 0.32
N LEU A 53 1.51 -9.36 0.94
CA LEU A 53 0.78 -9.39 2.20
C LEU A 53 -0.56 -8.69 2.05
N VAL A 54 -1.57 -9.21 2.75
CA VAL A 54 -2.79 -8.46 2.97
C VAL A 54 -2.49 -7.32 3.94
N ASP A 55 -3.03 -6.15 3.64
CA ASP A 55 -2.89 -4.98 4.49
C ASP A 55 -3.32 -5.27 5.95
N ARG A 56 -2.57 -4.74 6.92
CA ARG A 56 -2.77 -4.99 8.36
C ARG A 56 -4.15 -4.57 8.84
N PHE A 57 -4.70 -3.49 8.31
CA PHE A 57 -6.03 -3.02 8.68
C PHE A 57 -7.12 -3.96 8.15
N HIS A 58 -6.90 -4.52 6.97
CA HIS A 58 -7.89 -5.30 6.23
C HIS A 58 -7.85 -6.80 6.53
N ILE A 59 -6.75 -7.35 7.07
CA ILE A 59 -6.58 -8.79 7.30
C ILE A 59 -7.73 -9.43 8.10
N ARG A 60 -8.32 -8.69 9.05
CA ARG A 60 -9.45 -9.17 9.86
C ARG A 60 -10.69 -9.52 9.03
N GLY A 61 -10.85 -8.91 7.86
CA GLY A 61 -11.95 -9.20 6.93
C GLY A 61 -11.71 -10.43 6.05
N HIS A 62 -10.50 -11.00 6.06
CA HIS A 62 -10.13 -12.12 5.19
C HIS A 62 -10.38 -13.45 5.90
N THR A 63 -11.26 -14.25 5.30
CA THR A 63 -11.67 -15.56 5.85
C THR A 63 -11.03 -16.75 5.12
N LYS A 64 -10.22 -16.49 4.07
CA LYS A 64 -9.55 -17.55 3.31
C LYS A 64 -8.44 -18.17 4.15
N ALA A 65 -8.26 -19.49 4.03
CA ALA A 65 -7.21 -20.21 4.77
C ALA A 65 -5.79 -19.66 4.51
N GLU A 66 -5.53 -19.13 3.32
CA GLU A 66 -4.24 -18.52 2.97
C GLU A 66 -3.95 -17.19 3.69
N CYS A 67 -4.96 -16.60 4.32
CA CYS A 67 -4.84 -15.39 5.13
C CYS A 67 -4.91 -15.68 6.63
N ASP A 68 -5.32 -16.87 7.05
CA ASP A 68 -5.49 -17.21 8.47
C ASP A 68 -4.18 -17.76 9.05
N ILE A 69 -3.61 -17.07 10.04
CA ILE A 69 -2.33 -17.43 10.67
C ILE A 69 -2.34 -18.81 11.34
N SER A 70 -3.51 -19.33 11.71
CA SER A 70 -3.64 -20.65 12.32
C SER A 70 -3.48 -21.80 11.32
N GLN A 71 -3.60 -21.51 10.02
CA GLN A 71 -3.57 -22.51 8.96
C GLN A 71 -2.15 -22.70 8.44
N ALA A 72 -1.76 -23.96 8.18
CA ALA A 72 -0.47 -24.27 7.57
C ALA A 72 -0.33 -23.71 6.14
N SER A 73 -1.45 -23.41 5.47
CA SER A 73 -1.49 -22.80 4.13
C SER A 73 -1.40 -21.28 4.15
N CYS A 74 -1.22 -20.65 5.32
CA CYS A 74 -1.12 -19.20 5.45
C CYS A 74 0.09 -18.64 4.68
N LYS A 75 -0.16 -17.64 3.83
CA LYS A 75 0.85 -16.98 2.99
C LYS A 75 0.80 -15.46 3.07
N TYR A 76 -0.40 -14.90 3.25
CA TYR A 76 -0.64 -13.47 3.10
C TYR A 76 -0.75 -12.70 4.42
N HIS A 77 -0.75 -13.39 5.56
CA HIS A 77 -0.95 -12.74 6.84
C HIS A 77 0.27 -11.85 7.19
N PRO A 78 0.07 -10.57 7.56
CA PRO A 78 1.15 -9.60 7.75
C PRO A 78 2.10 -9.93 8.91
N ASP A 79 1.64 -10.76 9.86
CA ASP A 79 2.45 -11.19 11.00
C ASP A 79 3.26 -12.47 10.75
N LEU A 80 3.30 -12.98 9.51
CA LEU A 80 4.18 -14.09 9.16
C LEU A 80 5.66 -13.69 9.27
N PRO A 81 6.57 -14.61 9.67
CA PRO A 81 8.01 -14.33 9.82
C PRO A 81 8.68 -13.80 8.54
N ILE A 82 8.12 -14.12 7.37
CA ILE A 82 8.62 -13.62 6.08
C ILE A 82 8.48 -12.10 5.90
N PHE A 83 7.66 -11.44 6.73
CA PHE A 83 7.37 -10.00 6.69
C PHE A 83 7.96 -9.24 7.89
N THR A 84 8.82 -9.85 8.70
CA THR A 84 9.41 -9.18 9.87
C THR A 84 10.20 -7.93 9.49
N GLU A 85 10.88 -7.92 8.34
CA GLU A 85 11.62 -6.75 7.80
C GLU A 85 10.73 -5.51 7.60
N ILE A 86 9.46 -5.72 7.24
CA ILE A 86 8.50 -4.65 6.96
C ILE A 86 7.48 -4.46 8.09
N SER A 87 7.69 -5.10 9.24
CA SER A 87 6.74 -5.05 10.37
C SER A 87 6.53 -3.65 10.93
N ALA A 88 7.54 -2.78 10.82
CA ALA A 88 7.48 -1.37 11.21
C ALA A 88 6.80 -0.47 10.15
N ALA A 89 6.53 -0.96 8.95
CA ALA A 89 5.91 -0.15 7.91
C ALA A 89 4.46 0.17 8.27
N ASN A 90 4.10 1.45 8.19
CA ASN A 90 2.73 1.92 8.41
C ASN A 90 1.87 1.66 7.16
N THR A 91 1.39 0.41 7.00
CA THR A 91 0.55 0.05 5.86
C THR A 91 -0.83 0.75 5.93
N GLU A 92 -1.24 1.21 7.11
CA GLU A 92 -2.52 1.90 7.37
C GLU A 92 -2.45 3.44 7.18
N CYS A 93 -1.34 3.95 6.61
CA CYS A 93 -1.09 5.39 6.49
C CYS A 93 -2.21 6.11 5.70
N ALA A 94 -2.75 5.46 4.66
CA ALA A 94 -3.84 5.99 3.86
C ALA A 94 -5.13 6.12 4.69
N GLU A 95 -5.48 5.10 5.46
CA GLU A 95 -6.67 5.01 6.32
C GLU A 95 -6.60 6.04 7.44
N GLN A 96 -5.44 6.19 8.07
CA GLN A 96 -5.16 7.23 9.06
C GLN A 96 -5.30 8.62 8.44
N THR A 97 -4.83 8.80 7.21
CA THR A 97 -4.96 10.06 6.46
C THR A 97 -6.42 10.37 6.15
N LEU A 98 -7.16 9.38 5.64
CA LEU A 98 -8.57 9.47 5.33
C LEU A 98 -9.42 9.71 6.57
N SER A 99 -9.11 9.08 7.70
CA SER A 99 -9.79 9.30 8.98
C SER A 99 -9.69 10.76 9.44
N TRP A 100 -8.51 11.36 9.31
CA TRP A 100 -8.33 12.79 9.58
C TRP A 100 -9.06 13.65 8.54
N LEU A 101 -8.99 13.31 7.24
CA LEU A 101 -9.69 14.05 6.18
C LEU A 101 -11.22 14.03 6.36
N LYS A 102 -11.78 12.94 6.89
CA LYS A 102 -13.22 12.80 7.15
C LYS A 102 -13.78 13.90 8.06
N LYS A 103 -12.95 14.55 8.89
CA LYS A 103 -13.36 15.71 9.71
C LYS A 103 -13.88 16.87 8.86
N TYR A 104 -13.36 17.03 7.65
CA TYR A 104 -13.71 18.12 6.73
C TYR A 104 -14.80 17.75 5.72
N LYS A 105 -15.40 16.55 5.81
CA LYS A 105 -16.36 16.04 4.81
C LYS A 105 -17.54 17.00 4.56
N HIS A 106 -17.97 17.73 5.59
CA HIS A 106 -19.06 18.69 5.49
C HIS A 106 -18.63 20.02 4.87
N SER A 107 -17.39 20.44 5.13
CA SER A 107 -16.80 21.66 4.56
C SER A 107 -16.57 21.53 3.05
N VAL A 108 -16.12 20.36 2.59
CA VAL A 108 -15.78 20.12 1.17
C VAL A 108 -16.98 19.82 0.28
N LYS A 109 -18.14 19.46 0.86
CA LYS A 109 -19.32 18.97 0.13
C LYS A 109 -19.84 19.94 -0.94
N TYR A 110 -19.72 21.24 -0.71
CA TYR A 110 -20.23 22.30 -1.60
C TYR A 110 -19.12 23.12 -2.26
N MET A 111 -17.87 22.66 -2.16
CA MET A 111 -16.74 23.34 -2.80
C MET A 111 -16.73 23.08 -4.31
N THR A 112 -16.35 24.11 -5.08
CA THR A 112 -15.97 23.91 -6.48
C THR A 112 -14.65 23.14 -6.55
N ALA A 113 -14.36 22.49 -7.68
CA ALA A 113 -13.12 21.72 -7.84
C ALA A 113 -11.85 22.55 -7.56
N ALA A 114 -11.83 23.83 -7.96
CA ALA A 114 -10.71 24.73 -7.68
C ALA A 114 -10.55 25.01 -6.18
N ARG A 115 -11.65 25.32 -5.48
CA ARG A 115 -11.65 25.55 -4.03
C ARG A 115 -11.26 24.29 -3.26
N PHE A 116 -11.74 23.13 -3.70
CA PHE A 116 -11.38 21.84 -3.11
C PHE A 116 -9.88 21.54 -3.22
N ARG A 117 -9.27 21.77 -4.39
CA ARG A 117 -7.82 21.57 -4.58
C ARG A 117 -6.99 22.51 -3.70
N PHE A 118 -7.36 23.79 -3.67
CA PHE A 118 -6.68 24.77 -2.81
C PHE A 118 -6.81 24.40 -1.33
N PHE A 119 -8.02 24.02 -0.89
CA PHE A 119 -8.27 23.55 0.47
C PHE A 119 -7.43 22.32 0.79
N LEU A 120 -7.42 21.31 -0.09
CA LEU A 120 -6.64 20.08 0.09
C LEU A 120 -5.13 20.37 0.22
N TYR A 121 -4.59 21.26 -0.61
CA TYR A 121 -3.18 21.67 -0.52
C TYR A 121 -2.88 22.33 0.83
N SER A 122 -3.73 23.29 1.25
CA SER A 122 -3.54 24.04 2.49
C SER A 122 -3.54 23.12 3.72
N ILE A 123 -4.51 22.20 3.80
CA ILE A 123 -4.61 21.30 4.96
C ILE A 123 -3.47 20.25 4.98
N ILE A 124 -2.94 19.84 3.82
CA ILE A 124 -1.81 18.92 3.75
C ILE A 124 -0.53 19.60 4.27
N GLU A 125 -0.28 20.84 3.87
CA GLU A 125 0.84 21.66 4.37
C GLU A 125 0.77 21.83 5.90
N ASP A 126 -0.40 22.22 6.43
CA ASP A 126 -0.62 22.37 7.87
C ASP A 126 -0.36 21.05 8.61
N ARG A 127 -0.89 19.94 8.08
CA ARG A 127 -0.70 18.61 8.67
C ARG A 127 0.75 18.16 8.68
N ASN A 128 1.49 18.39 7.59
CA ASN A 128 2.90 18.06 7.52
C ASN A 128 3.69 18.84 8.58
N THR A 129 3.33 20.12 8.78
CA THR A 129 3.90 20.96 9.82
C THR A 129 3.64 20.39 11.23
N GLU A 130 2.39 20.01 11.52
CA GLU A 130 2.01 19.38 12.79
C GLU A 130 2.78 18.07 13.03
N ILE A 131 2.88 17.19 12.03
CA ILE A 131 3.62 15.92 12.13
C ILE A 131 5.09 16.17 12.42
N HIS A 132 5.72 17.13 11.73
CA HIS A 132 7.12 17.47 11.96
C HIS A 132 7.37 18.03 13.37
N GLN A 133 6.46 18.82 13.92
CA GLN A 133 6.55 19.32 15.30
C GLN A 133 6.43 18.17 16.32
N GLN A 134 5.45 17.27 16.11
CA GLN A 134 5.25 16.08 16.96
C GLN A 134 6.49 15.18 16.98
N GLN A 135 7.13 14.96 15.82
CA GLN A 135 8.35 14.15 15.71
C GLN A 135 9.56 14.76 16.41
N LYS A 136 9.61 16.10 16.53
CA LYS A 136 10.67 16.83 17.24
C LYS A 136 10.45 16.92 18.75
N GLY A 137 9.30 16.46 19.25
CA GLY A 137 8.93 16.61 20.67
C GLY A 137 8.66 18.07 21.08
N GLU A 138 8.50 18.96 20.12
CA GLU A 138 8.18 20.37 20.35
C GLU A 138 6.66 20.51 20.38
N PHE A 139 6.06 20.25 21.55
CA PHE A 139 4.68 20.64 21.81
C PHE A 139 4.65 22.03 22.45
N LEU A 140 3.80 22.90 21.90
CA LEU A 140 3.26 24.08 22.59
C LEU A 140 2.16 23.64 23.57
#